data_AF-A0A949IIS4-F1
#
_entry.id   AF-A0A949IIS4-F1
#
_cell.length_a   1.000
_cell.length_b   1.000
_cell.length_c   1.000
_cell.angle_alpha   90.00
_cell.angle_beta   90.00
_cell.angle_gamma   90.00
#
_symmetry.space_group_name_H-M   'P 1'
#
loop_
_entity.id
_entity.type
_entity.pdbx_description
1 polymer ?
#
loop_
_entity_poly.entity_id
_entity_poly.type
_entity_poly.pdbx_seq_one_letter_code
_entity_poly.pdbx_strand_id
1 'polypeptide(L)'
;MPKSKTLCSIFAAILLALHCGACTHPLTELTPEEEATAGDPAKFIALMEDHAKTQPDKYISLEQYCVFHNREAEACKYFEAARAVCPEPIFMANKCDWAIYYYQTHNQPEKAKELADFAVEIYSQRGLTAATHYYERTGNLKEAEKICREIIDRYQSYRELDAFLLRHSKSNPAYAEEAKKLIRPFFPAGLKRVNMADFSGPPSGGMKIIDPDPLFVVPLLQKGMIIVAMNGVAIGSEDQFDIARRLSSDQQFHMIVWDGKQYHEVTKPIVNNDMLRIGIEVFSR
;
A
#
# COMPACT_ATOMS: atom_id res chain seq x y z
N MET A 1 38.52 -27.43 19.43
CA MET A 1 38.10 -27.35 18.01
C MET A 1 36.75 -28.03 17.84
N PRO A 2 35.63 -27.29 17.78
CA PRO A 2 34.38 -27.75 17.19
C PRO A 2 34.08 -27.04 15.86
N LYS A 3 33.43 -27.79 14.97
CA LYS A 3 33.21 -27.52 13.55
C LYS A 3 32.08 -26.51 13.29
N SER A 4 32.25 -25.73 12.23
CA SER A 4 31.30 -24.78 11.66
C SER A 4 29.95 -25.42 11.31
N LYS A 5 28.86 -24.89 11.87
CA LYS A 5 27.48 -25.15 11.45
C LYS A 5 26.67 -23.84 11.51
N THR A 6 26.99 -22.86 10.67
CA THR A 6 26.20 -21.62 10.65
C THR A 6 26.24 -20.83 9.34
N LEU A 7 26.42 -21.49 8.20
CA LEU A 7 26.38 -20.81 6.88
C LEU A 7 25.40 -21.43 5.88
N CYS A 8 24.79 -22.59 6.20
CA CYS A 8 23.85 -23.26 5.28
C CYS A 8 22.36 -22.87 5.51
N SER A 9 21.99 -22.36 6.69
CA SER A 9 20.58 -21.95 6.95
C SER A 9 20.23 -20.53 6.48
N ILE A 10 21.21 -19.65 6.26
CA ILE A 10 20.93 -18.26 5.85
C ILE A 10 20.67 -18.17 4.35
N PHE A 11 21.27 -19.05 3.53
CA PHE A 11 21.03 -19.09 2.09
C PHE A 11 19.68 -19.71 1.70
N ALA A 12 19.11 -20.60 2.52
CA ALA A 12 17.78 -21.18 2.28
C ALA A 12 16.66 -20.14 2.46
N ALA A 13 16.83 -19.15 3.35
CA ALA A 13 15.84 -18.11 3.61
C ALA A 13 15.86 -16.94 2.60
N ILE A 14 16.92 -16.85 1.77
CA ILE A 14 17.04 -15.86 0.69
C ILE A 14 16.51 -16.45 -0.63
N LEU A 15 16.67 -17.75 -0.86
CA LEU A 15 16.11 -18.39 -2.07
C LEU A 15 14.59 -18.63 -2.00
N LEU A 16 14.01 -18.84 -0.81
CA LEU A 16 12.56 -19.03 -0.67
C LEU A 16 11.76 -17.72 -0.86
N ALA A 17 12.40 -16.56 -0.67
CA ALA A 17 11.78 -15.25 -0.93
C ALA A 17 11.77 -14.87 -2.43
N LEU A 18 12.55 -15.57 -3.27
CA LEU A 18 12.68 -15.29 -4.70
C LEU A 18 12.10 -16.40 -5.60
N HIS A 19 11.68 -17.54 -5.05
CA HIS A 19 11.13 -18.67 -5.83
C HIS A 19 9.73 -19.14 -5.40
N CYS A 20 8.99 -18.38 -4.59
CA CYS A 20 7.55 -18.59 -4.50
C CYS A 20 6.88 -17.94 -5.73
N GLY A 21 6.88 -18.67 -6.85
CA GLY A 21 6.23 -18.31 -8.12
C GLY A 21 4.70 -18.19 -8.06
N ALA A 22 4.14 -17.93 -6.88
CA ALA A 22 2.72 -17.71 -6.61
C ALA A 22 2.43 -16.35 -5.93
N CYS A 23 3.44 -15.59 -5.48
CA CYS A 23 3.21 -14.35 -4.71
C CYS A 23 3.41 -13.04 -5.49
N THR A 24 3.91 -13.12 -6.73
CA THR A 24 3.58 -12.13 -7.76
C THR A 24 2.29 -12.62 -8.41
N HIS A 25 1.14 -12.45 -7.74
CA HIS A 25 -0.09 -12.48 -8.52
C HIS A 25 0.01 -11.29 -9.48
N PRO A 26 0.17 -11.49 -10.81
CA PRO A 26 -0.34 -10.48 -11.72
C PRO A 26 -1.77 -10.19 -11.25
N LEU A 27 -2.19 -8.92 -11.32
CA LEU A 27 -3.60 -8.54 -11.17
C LEU A 27 -4.46 -9.70 -11.64
N THR A 28 -5.12 -10.44 -10.73
CA THR A 28 -5.72 -11.72 -11.09
C THR A 28 -6.60 -11.43 -12.28
N GLU A 29 -6.23 -11.95 -13.45
CA GLU A 29 -6.90 -11.58 -14.70
C GLU A 29 -8.37 -11.89 -14.47
N LEU A 30 -9.18 -10.84 -14.55
CA LEU A 30 -10.60 -11.01 -14.39
C LEU A 30 -11.07 -11.88 -15.54
N THR A 31 -12.01 -12.77 -15.23
CA THR A 31 -12.76 -13.39 -16.30
C THR A 31 -13.55 -12.30 -17.04
N PRO A 32 -13.86 -12.49 -18.34
CA PRO A 32 -14.68 -11.52 -19.08
C PRO A 32 -16.04 -11.22 -18.41
N GLU A 33 -16.59 -12.17 -17.64
CA GLU A 33 -17.82 -11.97 -16.88
C GLU A 33 -17.61 -11.07 -15.64
N GLU A 34 -16.50 -11.27 -14.93
CA GLU A 34 -16.10 -10.38 -13.83
C GLU A 34 -15.85 -8.95 -14.33
N GLU A 35 -15.19 -8.78 -15.49
CA GLU A 35 -15.01 -7.47 -16.14
C GLU A 35 -16.35 -6.83 -16.51
N ALA A 36 -17.25 -7.59 -17.14
CA ALA A 36 -18.55 -7.09 -17.59
C ALA A 36 -19.45 -6.65 -16.42
N THR A 37 -19.21 -7.18 -15.22
CA THR A 37 -20.00 -6.86 -14.02
C THR A 37 -19.32 -5.84 -13.10
N ALA A 38 -18.04 -5.52 -13.27
CA ALA A 38 -17.26 -4.65 -12.38
C ALA A 38 -17.88 -3.26 -12.13
N GLY A 39 -18.65 -2.72 -13.10
CA GLY A 39 -19.36 -1.44 -12.98
C GLY A 39 -20.67 -1.50 -12.18
N ASP A 40 -21.15 -2.68 -11.81
CA ASP A 40 -22.38 -2.91 -11.04
C ASP A 40 -22.05 -3.68 -9.76
N PRO A 41 -21.87 -2.97 -8.62
CA PRO A 41 -21.42 -3.59 -7.38
C PRO A 41 -22.24 -4.77 -6.90
N ALA A 42 -23.56 -4.76 -7.11
CA ALA A 42 -24.42 -5.85 -6.67
C ALA A 42 -24.18 -7.12 -7.51
N LYS A 43 -24.06 -6.98 -8.83
CA LYS A 43 -23.79 -8.12 -9.72
C LYS A 43 -22.39 -8.66 -9.54
N PHE A 44 -21.39 -7.77 -9.46
CA PHE A 44 -20.01 -8.17 -9.27
C PHE A 44 -19.84 -8.95 -7.96
N ILE A 45 -20.41 -8.46 -6.86
CA ILE A 45 -20.30 -9.13 -5.56
C ILE A 45 -21.00 -10.49 -5.58
N ALA A 46 -22.21 -10.58 -6.14
CA ALA A 46 -22.93 -11.85 -6.22
C ALA A 46 -22.15 -12.91 -7.04
N LEU A 47 -21.56 -12.51 -8.17
CA LEU A 47 -20.71 -13.38 -8.99
C LEU A 47 -19.47 -13.84 -8.23
N MET A 48 -18.75 -12.89 -7.63
CA MET A 48 -17.50 -13.16 -6.93
C MET A 48 -17.73 -13.98 -5.65
N GLU A 49 -18.86 -13.84 -4.96
CA GLU A 49 -19.25 -14.70 -3.85
C GLU A 49 -19.45 -16.15 -4.30
N ASP A 50 -19.98 -16.38 -5.50
CA ASP A 50 -20.10 -17.73 -6.06
C ASP A 50 -18.73 -18.33 -6.40
N HIS A 51 -17.87 -17.55 -7.06
CA HIS A 51 -16.50 -17.94 -7.35
C HIS A 51 -15.72 -18.28 -6.05
N ALA A 52 -15.89 -17.47 -5.00
CA ALA A 52 -15.21 -17.65 -3.72
C ALA A 52 -15.49 -18.99 -3.02
N LYS A 53 -16.61 -19.66 -3.34
CA LYS A 53 -16.92 -21.00 -2.81
C LYS A 53 -15.93 -22.06 -3.27
N THR A 54 -15.30 -21.86 -4.44
CA THR A 54 -14.32 -22.79 -5.02
C THR A 54 -12.92 -22.22 -5.11
N GLN A 55 -12.80 -20.89 -5.07
CA GLN A 55 -11.55 -20.13 -5.16
C GLN A 55 -11.47 -19.15 -3.99
N PRO A 56 -11.02 -19.59 -2.79
CA PRO A 56 -11.11 -18.77 -1.59
C PRO A 56 -10.31 -17.46 -1.60
N ASP A 57 -9.32 -17.33 -2.49
CA ASP A 57 -8.58 -16.09 -2.75
C ASP A 57 -9.49 -14.95 -3.24
N LYS A 58 -10.61 -15.28 -3.88
CA LYS A 58 -11.63 -14.31 -4.34
C LYS A 58 -12.27 -13.55 -3.18
N TYR A 59 -12.24 -14.05 -1.95
CA TYR A 59 -12.67 -13.27 -0.79
C TYR A 59 -11.80 -12.03 -0.56
N ILE A 60 -10.51 -12.06 -0.87
CA ILE A 60 -9.68 -10.86 -0.82
C ILE A 60 -10.05 -9.89 -1.96
N SER A 61 -10.31 -10.39 -3.18
CA SER A 61 -10.81 -9.52 -4.26
C SER A 61 -12.13 -8.82 -3.89
N LEU A 62 -13.05 -9.54 -3.24
CA LEU A 62 -14.30 -9.01 -2.70
C LEU A 62 -14.07 -7.96 -1.61
N GLU A 63 -13.14 -8.22 -0.68
CA GLU A 63 -12.72 -7.24 0.33
C GLU A 63 -12.27 -5.94 -0.34
N GLN A 64 -11.29 -6.02 -1.23
CA GLN A 64 -10.71 -4.85 -1.88
C GLN A 64 -11.75 -4.07 -2.69
N TYR A 65 -12.61 -4.78 -3.43
CA TYR A 65 -13.71 -4.17 -4.17
C TYR A 65 -14.68 -3.45 -3.24
N CYS A 66 -15.08 -4.08 -2.13
CA CYS A 66 -15.97 -3.46 -1.15
C CYS A 66 -15.35 -2.22 -0.50
N VAL A 67 -14.05 -2.23 -0.17
CA VAL A 67 -13.36 -1.04 0.35
C VAL A 67 -13.44 0.10 -0.66
N PHE A 68 -13.13 -0.17 -1.93
CA PHE A 68 -13.16 0.85 -2.97
C PHE A 68 -14.55 1.46 -3.21
N HIS A 69 -15.60 0.65 -3.05
CA HIS A 69 -16.99 1.09 -3.18
C HIS A 69 -17.61 1.57 -1.85
N ASN A 70 -16.80 1.88 -0.83
CA ASN A 70 -17.24 2.38 0.49
C ASN A 70 -18.22 1.44 1.22
N ARG A 71 -18.07 0.13 1.05
CA ARG A 71 -18.86 -0.93 1.70
C ARG A 71 -18.03 -1.62 2.81
N GLU A 72 -17.53 -0.84 3.76
CA GLU A 72 -16.52 -1.29 4.73
C GLU A 72 -16.96 -2.49 5.58
N ALA A 73 -18.21 -2.53 6.04
CA ALA A 73 -18.70 -3.66 6.84
C ALA A 73 -18.69 -4.99 6.05
N GLU A 74 -18.99 -4.92 4.76
CA GLU A 74 -18.94 -6.09 3.85
C GLU A 74 -17.50 -6.45 3.52
N ALA A 75 -16.62 -5.46 3.31
CA ALA A 75 -15.20 -5.70 3.15
C ALA A 75 -14.61 -6.46 4.35
N CYS A 76 -14.94 -6.05 5.57
CA CYS A 76 -14.53 -6.74 6.79
C CYS A 76 -15.08 -8.17 6.86
N LYS A 77 -16.34 -8.41 6.47
CA LYS A 77 -16.91 -9.76 6.38
C LYS A 77 -16.09 -10.64 5.43
N TYR A 78 -15.70 -10.14 4.26
CA TYR A 78 -14.93 -10.91 3.29
C TYR A 78 -13.48 -11.11 3.73
N PHE A 79 -12.86 -10.15 4.40
CA PHE A 79 -11.55 -10.34 5.02
C PHE A 79 -11.55 -11.51 6.02
N GLU A 80 -12.53 -11.53 6.94
CA GLU A 80 -12.67 -12.60 7.93
C GLU A 80 -13.01 -13.94 7.28
N ALA A 81 -13.85 -13.94 6.23
CA ALA A 81 -14.11 -15.14 5.44
C ALA A 81 -12.82 -15.69 4.80
N ALA A 82 -12.00 -14.82 4.19
CA ALA A 82 -10.70 -15.20 3.63
C ALA A 82 -9.77 -15.78 4.71
N ARG A 83 -9.69 -15.12 5.86
CA ARG A 83 -8.85 -15.55 6.99
C ARG A 83 -9.24 -16.93 7.52
N ALA A 84 -10.53 -17.25 7.54
CA ALA A 84 -11.04 -18.53 8.03
C ALA A 84 -10.67 -19.73 7.15
N VAL A 85 -10.39 -19.49 5.86
CA VAL A 85 -10.21 -20.55 4.85
C VAL A 85 -8.84 -20.54 4.18
N CYS A 86 -8.08 -19.43 4.27
CA CYS A 86 -6.77 -19.29 3.66
C CYS A 86 -5.70 -20.04 4.48
N PRO A 87 -5.02 -21.05 3.91
CA PRO A 87 -3.98 -21.78 4.61
C PRO A 87 -2.63 -21.05 4.61
N GLU A 88 -2.47 -19.97 3.83
CA GLU A 88 -1.20 -19.28 3.58
C GLU A 88 -1.05 -18.05 4.49
N PRO A 89 -0.35 -18.15 5.64
CA PRO A 89 -0.29 -17.06 6.60
C PRO A 89 0.47 -15.84 6.07
N ILE A 90 1.47 -16.02 5.21
CA ILE A 90 2.21 -14.92 4.55
C ILE A 90 1.27 -14.11 3.65
N PHE A 91 0.39 -14.78 2.91
CA PHE A 91 -0.61 -14.13 2.08
C PHE A 91 -1.57 -13.30 2.94
N MET A 92 -2.08 -13.88 4.02
CA MET A 92 -2.98 -13.15 4.94
C MET A 92 -2.30 -11.98 5.64
N ALA A 93 -1.07 -12.15 6.13
CA ALA A 93 -0.31 -11.06 6.77
C ALA A 93 -0.10 -9.87 5.82
N ASN A 94 0.08 -10.13 4.53
CA ASN A 94 0.19 -9.08 3.51
C ASN A 94 -1.10 -8.29 3.26
N LYS A 95 -2.23 -8.74 3.82
CA LYS A 95 -3.57 -8.16 3.62
C LYS A 95 -4.17 -7.59 4.92
N CYS A 96 -3.36 -7.44 5.99
CA CYS A 96 -3.87 -7.00 7.29
C CYS A 96 -4.05 -5.49 7.44
N ASP A 97 -3.36 -4.65 6.66
CA ASP A 97 -3.28 -3.20 6.96
C ASP A 97 -4.65 -2.50 6.98
N TRP A 98 -5.48 -2.76 5.97
CA TRP A 98 -6.82 -2.17 5.93
C TRP A 98 -7.71 -2.70 7.08
N ALA A 99 -7.69 -4.01 7.34
CA ALA A 99 -8.50 -4.62 8.40
C ALA A 99 -8.08 -4.14 9.81
N ILE A 100 -6.77 -3.95 10.04
CA ILE A 100 -6.25 -3.34 11.28
C ILE A 100 -6.82 -1.93 11.43
N TYR A 101 -6.75 -1.09 10.39
CA TYR A 101 -7.31 0.26 10.44
C TYR A 101 -8.82 0.24 10.71
N TYR A 102 -9.56 -0.61 9.99
CA TYR A 102 -11.00 -0.77 10.18
C TYR A 102 -11.35 -1.10 11.64
N TYR A 103 -10.65 -2.08 12.25
CA TYR A 103 -10.89 -2.43 13.64
C TYR A 103 -10.54 -1.31 14.63
N GLN A 104 -9.52 -0.50 14.35
CA GLN A 104 -9.19 0.66 15.18
C GLN A 104 -10.28 1.74 15.12
N THR A 105 -10.82 2.03 13.94
CA THR A 105 -11.86 3.05 13.76
C THR A 105 -13.25 2.60 14.19
N HIS A 106 -13.47 1.28 14.30
CA HIS A 106 -14.74 0.68 14.71
C HIS A 106 -14.74 0.17 16.16
N ASN A 107 -13.94 0.77 17.04
CA ASN A 107 -13.87 0.46 18.48
C ASN A 107 -13.62 -1.04 18.79
N GLN A 108 -12.79 -1.71 17.99
CA GLN A 108 -12.35 -3.09 18.20
C GLN A 108 -10.82 -3.18 18.34
N PRO A 109 -10.21 -2.47 19.32
CA PRO A 109 -8.76 -2.36 19.43
C PRO A 109 -8.06 -3.69 19.70
N GLU A 110 -8.72 -4.64 20.36
CA GLU A 110 -8.18 -5.98 20.63
C GLU A 110 -7.96 -6.77 19.34
N LYS A 111 -8.92 -6.73 18.41
CA LYS A 111 -8.79 -7.38 17.09
C LYS A 111 -7.73 -6.70 16.23
N ALA A 112 -7.68 -5.37 16.26
CA ALA A 112 -6.63 -4.63 15.57
C ALA A 112 -5.24 -5.04 16.08
N LYS A 113 -5.08 -5.16 17.40
CA LYS A 113 -3.84 -5.63 18.02
C LYS A 113 -3.52 -7.07 17.65
N GLU A 114 -4.50 -7.96 17.70
CA GLU A 114 -4.33 -9.38 17.31
C GLU A 114 -3.78 -9.50 15.88
N LEU A 115 -4.34 -8.75 14.93
CA LEU A 115 -3.86 -8.74 13.56
C LEU A 115 -2.47 -8.12 13.42
N ALA A 116 -2.16 -7.06 14.17
CA ALA A 116 -0.82 -6.47 14.17
C ALA A 116 0.22 -7.45 14.73
N ASP A 117 -0.08 -8.14 15.83
CA ASP A 117 0.79 -9.16 16.42
C ASP A 117 0.99 -10.34 15.46
N PHE A 118 -0.08 -10.82 14.82
CA PHE A 118 -0.01 -11.82 13.76
C PHE A 118 0.90 -11.37 12.61
N ALA A 119 0.76 -10.12 12.16
CA ALA A 119 1.55 -9.58 11.06
C ALA A 119 3.05 -9.48 11.40
N VAL A 120 3.38 -9.18 12.66
CA VAL A 120 4.76 -9.24 13.19
C VAL A 120 5.26 -10.69 13.25
N GLU A 121 4.46 -11.63 13.74
CA GLU A 121 4.84 -13.04 13.87
C GLU A 121 5.18 -13.68 12.52
N ILE A 122 4.36 -13.43 11.49
CA ILE A 122 4.59 -13.95 10.14
C ILE A 122 5.77 -13.26 9.45
N TYR A 123 6.12 -12.06 9.91
CA TYR A 123 7.35 -11.36 9.54
C TYR A 123 7.47 -11.06 8.04
N SER A 124 6.36 -10.97 7.30
CA SER A 124 6.37 -10.54 5.90
C SER A 124 6.57 -9.03 5.81
N GLN A 125 7.19 -8.51 4.75
CA GLN A 125 7.45 -7.07 4.62
C GLN A 125 6.15 -6.23 4.75
N ARG A 126 5.07 -6.64 4.06
CA ARG A 126 3.78 -5.94 4.14
C ARG A 126 3.10 -6.14 5.49
N GLY A 127 3.25 -7.30 6.12
CA GLY A 127 2.76 -7.55 7.47
C GLY A 127 3.44 -6.64 8.51
N LEU A 128 4.77 -6.55 8.47
CA LEU A 128 5.54 -5.63 9.30
C LEU A 128 5.13 -4.17 9.06
N THR A 129 4.90 -3.78 7.80
CA THR A 129 4.39 -2.43 7.47
C THR A 129 3.03 -2.17 8.11
N ALA A 130 2.10 -3.13 8.04
CA ALA A 130 0.78 -3.04 8.67
C ALA A 130 0.88 -2.88 10.20
N ALA A 131 1.81 -3.62 10.83
CA ALA A 131 2.09 -3.49 12.25
C ALA A 131 2.72 -2.14 12.62
N THR A 132 3.67 -1.62 11.83
CA THR A 132 4.20 -0.26 11.99
C THR A 132 3.07 0.76 12.04
N HIS A 133 2.15 0.70 11.06
CA HIS A 133 1.01 1.60 10.99
C HIS A 133 0.08 1.50 12.22
N TYR A 134 -0.15 0.28 12.73
CA TYR A 134 -0.88 0.09 14.00
C TYR A 134 -0.21 0.82 15.17
N TYR A 135 1.10 0.64 15.34
CA TYR A 135 1.84 1.26 16.43
C TYR A 135 1.94 2.78 16.30
N GLU A 136 2.04 3.32 15.09
CA GLU A 136 1.95 4.75 14.84
C GLU A 136 0.59 5.31 15.29
N ARG A 137 -0.51 4.68 14.86
CA ARG A 137 -1.87 5.13 15.19
C ARG A 137 -2.20 5.02 16.67
N THR A 138 -1.55 4.11 17.41
CA THR A 138 -1.70 3.96 18.86
C THR A 138 -0.69 4.78 19.66
N GLY A 139 0.16 5.58 19.00
CA GLY A 139 1.15 6.44 19.65
C GLY A 139 2.41 5.73 20.17
N ASN A 140 2.56 4.43 19.92
CA ASN A 140 3.76 3.68 20.29
C ASN A 140 4.85 3.81 19.21
N LEU A 141 5.36 5.04 19.04
CA LEU A 141 6.31 5.37 17.98
C LEU A 141 7.63 4.59 18.08
N LYS A 142 8.03 4.18 19.30
CA LYS A 142 9.26 3.41 19.52
C LYS A 142 9.16 2.01 18.89
N GLU A 143 8.03 1.33 19.05
CA GLU A 143 7.85 0.01 18.44
C GLU A 143 7.68 0.10 16.93
N ALA A 144 6.97 1.13 16.44
CA ALA A 144 6.87 1.41 15.01
C ALA A 144 8.25 1.62 14.37
N GLU A 145 9.11 2.44 14.97
CA GLU A 145 10.48 2.67 14.49
C GLU A 145 11.31 1.38 14.47
N LYS A 146 11.24 0.60 15.55
CA LYS A 146 11.94 -0.69 15.65
C LYS A 146 11.56 -1.61 14.49
N ILE A 147 10.27 -1.76 14.21
CA ILE A 147 9.78 -2.59 13.09
C ILE A 147 10.26 -2.03 11.74
N CYS A 148 10.25 -0.71 11.53
CA CYS A 148 10.81 -0.11 10.31
C CYS A 148 12.29 -0.46 10.11
N ARG A 149 13.09 -0.49 11.18
CA ARG A 149 14.50 -0.87 11.11
C ARG A 149 14.68 -2.37 10.85
N GLU A 150 13.82 -3.21 11.43
CA GLU A 150 13.78 -4.65 11.14
C GLU A 150 13.45 -4.96 9.66
N ILE A 151 12.56 -4.16 9.03
CA ILE A 151 12.28 -4.27 7.60
C ILE A 151 13.54 -4.02 6.76
N ILE A 152 14.39 -3.06 7.15
CA ILE A 152 15.67 -2.80 6.46
C ILE A 152 16.59 -4.00 6.62
N ASP A 153 16.76 -4.51 7.84
CA ASP A 153 17.68 -5.62 8.11
C ASP A 153 17.28 -6.89 7.35
N ARG A 154 15.98 -7.16 7.22
CA ARG A 154 15.46 -8.37 6.57
C ARG A 154 15.31 -8.25 5.05
N TYR A 155 14.79 -7.11 4.58
CA TYR A 155 14.33 -6.92 3.19
C TYR A 155 15.12 -5.85 2.43
N GLN A 156 16.07 -5.17 3.09
CA GLN A 156 16.87 -4.09 2.49
C GLN A 156 16.02 -2.95 1.92
N SER A 157 14.82 -2.76 2.48
CA SER A 157 13.86 -1.75 2.05
C SER A 157 13.80 -0.60 3.04
N TYR A 158 14.37 0.54 2.65
CA TYR A 158 14.37 1.78 3.46
C TYR A 158 13.04 2.54 3.45
N ARG A 159 12.15 2.22 2.50
CA ARG A 159 10.95 2.99 2.17
C ARG A 159 10.03 3.26 3.36
N GLU A 160 9.85 2.28 4.26
CA GLU A 160 8.98 2.44 5.43
C GLU A 160 9.63 3.29 6.53
N LEU A 161 10.94 3.15 6.75
CA LEU A 161 11.66 4.00 7.70
C LEU A 161 11.67 5.45 7.23
N ASP A 162 11.94 5.69 5.94
CA ASP A 162 11.95 7.04 5.36
C ASP A 162 10.60 7.73 5.57
N ALA A 163 9.50 7.03 5.26
CA ALA A 163 8.16 7.56 5.42
C ALA A 163 7.79 7.79 6.89
N PHE A 164 8.13 6.85 7.78
CA PHE A 164 7.94 7.00 9.23
C PHE A 164 8.65 8.25 9.77
N LEU A 165 9.95 8.40 9.50
CA LEU A 165 10.73 9.54 9.97
C LEU A 165 10.18 10.87 9.43
N LEU A 166 9.72 10.88 8.17
CA LEU A 166 9.11 12.06 7.56
C LEU A 166 7.78 12.44 8.22
N ARG A 167 6.88 11.47 8.50
CA ARG A 167 5.59 11.71 9.16
C ARG A 167 5.77 12.32 10.56
N HIS A 168 6.81 11.93 11.28
CA HIS A 168 7.09 12.37 12.66
C HIS A 168 8.17 13.45 12.78
N SER A 169 8.66 13.98 11.66
CA SER A 169 9.77 14.96 11.66
C SER A 169 9.42 16.28 12.35
N LYS A 170 8.14 16.71 12.33
CA LYS A 170 7.70 17.94 13.00
C LYS A 170 7.70 17.82 14.53
N SER A 171 7.45 16.63 15.06
CA SER A 171 7.34 16.38 16.50
C SER A 171 8.63 15.86 17.12
N ASN A 172 9.58 15.36 16.32
CA ASN A 172 10.85 14.82 16.79
C ASN A 172 12.04 15.33 15.94
N PRO A 173 12.88 16.24 16.49
CA PRO A 173 14.05 16.77 15.78
C PRO A 173 15.07 15.71 15.34
N ALA A 174 15.21 14.61 16.10
CA ALA A 174 16.12 13.52 15.71
C ALA A 174 15.63 12.84 14.42
N TYR A 175 14.31 12.62 14.32
CA TYR A 175 13.70 12.09 13.10
C TYR A 175 13.82 13.05 11.92
N ALA A 176 13.70 14.36 12.16
CA ALA A 176 13.90 15.37 11.11
C ALA A 176 15.31 15.32 10.52
N GLU A 177 16.34 15.23 11.37
CA GLU A 177 17.74 15.18 10.94
C GLU A 177 18.07 13.87 10.21
N GLU A 178 17.55 12.73 10.67
CA GLU A 178 17.71 11.43 10.00
C GLU A 178 16.97 11.42 8.65
N ALA A 179 15.70 11.83 8.62
CA ALA A 179 14.91 11.90 7.38
C ALA A 179 15.59 12.79 6.33
N LYS A 180 16.09 13.97 6.73
CA LYS A 180 16.78 14.89 5.81
C LYS A 180 17.99 14.25 5.13
N LYS A 181 18.72 13.38 5.84
CA LYS A 181 19.87 12.66 5.27
C LYS A 181 19.40 11.59 4.28
N LEU A 182 18.40 10.80 4.68
CA LEU A 182 17.90 9.66 3.90
C LEU A 182 17.22 10.08 2.60
N ILE A 183 16.43 11.16 2.63
CA ILE A 183 15.65 11.58 1.45
C ILE A 183 16.47 12.39 0.45
N ARG A 184 17.65 12.91 0.83
CA ARG A 184 18.44 13.83 0.01
C ARG A 184 18.75 13.31 -1.41
N PRO A 185 19.03 12.00 -1.64
CA PRO A 185 19.22 11.48 -2.99
C PRO A 185 17.98 11.63 -3.89
N PHE A 186 16.78 11.57 -3.30
CA PHE A 186 15.51 11.62 -4.03
C PHE A 186 14.90 13.02 -4.08
N PHE A 187 15.14 13.81 -3.03
CA PHE A 187 14.68 15.18 -2.86
C PHE A 187 15.86 16.09 -2.48
N PRO A 188 16.74 16.44 -3.44
CA PRO A 188 17.96 17.19 -3.16
C PRO A 188 17.69 18.60 -2.63
N ALA A 189 16.55 19.20 -3.00
CA ALA A 189 16.07 20.48 -2.49
C ALA A 189 15.12 20.34 -1.29
N GLY A 190 14.96 19.13 -0.75
CA GLY A 190 13.93 18.79 0.23
C GLY A 190 12.55 18.56 -0.37
N LEU A 191 11.59 18.19 0.48
CA LEU A 191 10.20 17.96 0.07
C LEU A 191 9.54 19.28 -0.36
N LYS A 192 9.15 19.39 -1.62
CA LYS A 192 8.36 20.52 -2.10
C LYS A 192 6.88 20.27 -1.77
N ARG A 193 6.39 20.96 -0.72
CA ARG A 193 4.96 20.93 -0.38
C ARG A 193 4.16 21.76 -1.38
N VAL A 194 3.03 21.22 -1.84
CA VAL A 194 2.18 21.82 -2.87
C VAL A 194 0.70 21.56 -2.60
N ASN A 195 -0.15 22.40 -3.18
CA ASN A 195 -1.60 22.26 -3.29
C ASN A 195 -2.05 22.58 -4.73
N MET A 196 -3.34 22.45 -5.04
CA MET A 196 -3.87 22.66 -6.40
C MET A 196 -3.54 24.04 -6.99
N ALA A 197 -3.51 25.11 -6.19
CA ALA A 197 -3.25 26.46 -6.67
C ALA A 197 -1.79 26.70 -7.11
N ASP A 198 -0.86 25.81 -6.73
CA ASP A 198 0.54 25.89 -7.14
C ASP A 198 0.77 25.42 -8.59
N PHE A 199 -0.26 24.88 -9.24
CA PHE A 199 -0.17 24.33 -10.58
C PHE A 199 -0.89 25.21 -11.59
N SER A 200 -0.17 25.61 -12.64
CA SER A 200 -0.72 26.35 -13.77
C SER A 200 -0.07 25.87 -15.07
N GLY A 201 -0.87 25.80 -16.12
CA GLY A 201 -0.45 25.26 -17.41
C GLY A 201 -0.07 23.77 -17.37
N PRO A 202 0.33 23.20 -18.51
CA PRO A 202 0.66 21.78 -18.59
C PRO A 202 1.90 21.41 -17.76
N PRO A 203 1.94 20.22 -17.13
CA PRO A 203 3.06 19.82 -16.29
C PRO A 203 4.30 19.50 -17.12
N SER A 204 5.48 19.82 -16.59
CA SER A 204 6.78 19.46 -17.17
C SER A 204 7.25 18.05 -16.78
N GLY A 205 6.69 17.48 -15.72
CA GLY A 205 7.00 16.12 -15.28
C GLY A 205 5.95 15.54 -14.32
N GLY A 206 6.10 14.26 -13.98
CA GLY A 206 5.20 13.54 -13.08
C GLY A 206 5.19 12.04 -13.36
N MET A 207 4.11 11.35 -12.96
CA MET A 207 3.90 9.94 -13.25
C MET A 207 2.70 9.78 -14.20
N LYS A 208 2.94 9.32 -15.42
CA LYS A 208 1.89 9.07 -16.41
C LYS A 208 1.25 7.72 -16.14
N ILE A 209 -0.08 7.69 -16.14
CA ILE A 209 -0.86 6.46 -16.00
C ILE A 209 -0.86 5.73 -17.35
N ILE A 210 -0.43 4.46 -17.36
CA ILE A 210 -0.34 3.63 -18.57
C ILE A 210 -1.34 2.49 -18.59
N ASP A 211 -1.77 2.03 -17.42
CA ASP A 211 -2.63 0.86 -17.27
C ASP A 211 -3.56 1.00 -16.05
N PRO A 212 -4.78 1.54 -16.21
CA PRO A 212 -5.73 1.62 -15.10
C PRO A 212 -6.33 0.23 -14.81
N ASP A 213 -6.44 -0.16 -13.54
CA ASP A 213 -7.10 -1.43 -13.19
C ASP A 213 -8.62 -1.36 -13.45
N PRO A 214 -9.18 -2.29 -14.25
CA PRO A 214 -10.59 -2.29 -14.63
C PRO A 214 -11.56 -2.50 -13.45
N LEU A 215 -11.13 -3.04 -12.32
CA LEU A 215 -11.96 -3.13 -11.11
C LEU A 215 -12.10 -1.81 -10.37
N PHE A 216 -11.11 -0.92 -10.51
CA PHE A 216 -10.98 0.27 -9.68
C PHE A 216 -11.03 1.53 -10.54
N VAL A 217 -12.05 1.61 -11.40
CA VAL A 217 -12.25 2.73 -12.32
C VAL A 217 -12.51 4.01 -11.54
N VAL A 218 -11.48 4.86 -11.47
CA VAL A 218 -11.61 6.24 -11.00
C VAL A 218 -11.62 7.13 -12.24
N PRO A 219 -12.67 7.94 -12.48
CA PRO A 219 -12.78 8.78 -13.69
C PRO A 219 -11.56 9.67 -13.95
N LEU A 220 -10.82 10.04 -12.90
CA LEU A 220 -9.64 10.89 -12.94
C LEU A 220 -8.31 10.14 -12.73
N LEU A 221 -8.29 8.81 -12.92
CA LEU A 221 -7.07 8.00 -12.97
C LEU A 221 -7.07 7.12 -14.23
N GLN A 222 -7.20 7.76 -15.39
CA GLN A 222 -7.28 7.10 -16.69
C GLN A 222 -5.94 7.10 -17.41
N LYS A 223 -5.79 6.19 -18.38
CA LYS A 223 -4.61 6.11 -19.24
C LYS A 223 -4.31 7.47 -19.89
N GLY A 224 -3.05 7.89 -19.80
CA GLY A 224 -2.55 9.16 -20.35
C GLY A 224 -2.62 10.35 -19.38
N MET A 225 -3.35 10.25 -18.27
CA MET A 225 -3.34 11.27 -17.21
C MET A 225 -2.01 11.27 -16.46
N ILE A 226 -1.63 12.40 -15.86
CA ILE A 226 -0.33 12.57 -15.19
C ILE A 226 -0.54 12.96 -13.73
N ILE A 227 -0.02 12.16 -12.80
CA ILE A 227 0.03 12.47 -11.37
C ILE A 227 1.23 13.38 -11.12
N VAL A 228 0.99 14.56 -10.55
CA VAL A 228 2.04 15.57 -10.33
C VAL A 228 2.33 15.83 -8.85
N ALA A 229 1.43 15.39 -7.96
CA ALA A 229 1.64 15.43 -6.53
C ALA A 229 0.91 14.29 -5.83
N MET A 230 1.47 13.88 -4.69
CA MET A 230 0.87 12.91 -3.76
C MET A 230 1.01 13.39 -2.32
N ASN A 231 -0.07 13.30 -1.55
CA ASN A 231 -0.12 13.65 -0.12
C ASN A 231 0.51 15.02 0.17
N GLY A 232 0.21 16.00 -0.70
CA GLY A 232 0.71 17.37 -0.64
C GLY A 232 2.20 17.54 -0.96
N VAL A 233 2.83 16.58 -1.63
CA VAL A 233 4.24 16.63 -2.07
C VAL A 233 4.30 16.54 -3.60
N ALA A 234 5.00 17.47 -4.24
CA ALA A 234 5.25 17.40 -5.67
C ALA A 234 6.19 16.23 -6.03
N ILE A 235 5.91 15.57 -7.15
CA ILE A 235 6.65 14.39 -7.61
C ILE A 235 7.10 14.56 -9.07
N GLY A 236 8.25 13.98 -9.40
CA GLY A 236 8.79 13.96 -10.76
C GLY A 236 9.62 12.72 -11.09
N SER A 237 9.72 11.75 -10.18
CA SER A 237 10.36 10.45 -10.41
C SER A 237 9.62 9.34 -9.67
N GLU A 238 9.94 8.09 -10.01
CA GLU A 238 9.38 6.91 -9.36
C GLU A 238 9.70 6.86 -7.86
N ASP A 239 10.94 7.17 -7.46
CA ASP A 239 11.32 7.20 -6.04
C ASP A 239 10.55 8.28 -5.26
N GLN A 240 10.37 9.46 -5.86
CA GLN A 240 9.59 10.54 -5.22
C GLN A 240 8.12 10.15 -5.06
N PHE A 241 7.54 9.51 -6.09
CA PHE A 241 6.20 8.95 -6.02
C PHE A 241 6.07 7.90 -4.91
N ASP A 242 7.02 6.96 -4.84
CA ASP A 242 6.99 5.85 -3.89
C ASP A 242 7.18 6.32 -2.43
N ILE A 243 7.98 7.36 -2.20
CA ILE A 243 8.08 8.02 -0.89
C ILE A 243 6.79 8.80 -0.58
N ALA A 244 6.35 9.67 -1.50
CA ALA A 244 5.22 10.56 -1.27
C ALA A 244 3.92 9.80 -0.97
N ARG A 245 3.66 8.69 -1.66
CA ARG A 245 2.45 7.87 -1.43
C ARG A 245 2.37 7.30 -0.01
N ARG A 246 3.52 7.02 0.62
CA ARG A 246 3.58 6.51 2.00
C ARG A 246 3.44 7.59 3.05
N LEU A 247 3.44 8.86 2.69
CA LEU A 247 3.25 9.94 3.67
C LEU A 247 1.81 10.07 4.17
N SER A 248 0.85 9.36 3.55
CA SER A 248 -0.51 9.29 4.05
C SER A 248 -0.57 8.63 5.42
N SER A 249 -1.45 9.15 6.28
CA SER A 249 -1.75 8.61 7.61
C SER A 249 -3.22 8.23 7.78
N ASP A 250 -4.07 8.48 6.78
CA ASP A 250 -5.53 8.40 6.87
C ASP A 250 -6.14 7.30 5.98
N GLN A 251 -5.34 6.33 5.55
CA GLN A 251 -5.74 5.26 4.60
C GLN A 251 -6.36 5.81 3.31
N GLN A 252 -5.96 7.01 2.90
CA GLN A 252 -6.33 7.59 1.61
C GLN A 252 -5.11 8.13 0.87
N PHE A 253 -5.07 7.93 -0.44
CA PHE A 253 -4.18 8.64 -1.32
C PHE A 253 -4.83 9.95 -1.74
N HIS A 254 -4.16 11.06 -1.49
CA HIS A 254 -4.54 12.38 -1.99
C HIS A 254 -3.61 12.75 -3.14
N MET A 255 -4.14 12.95 -4.33
CA MET A 255 -3.38 13.15 -5.56
C MET A 255 -3.79 14.44 -6.25
N ILE A 256 -2.85 15.04 -6.99
CA ILE A 256 -3.15 16.06 -8.00
C ILE A 256 -2.83 15.48 -9.36
N VAL A 257 -3.83 15.46 -10.24
CA VAL A 257 -3.77 14.81 -11.55
C VAL A 257 -4.07 15.80 -12.67
N TRP A 258 -3.25 15.79 -13.71
CA TRP A 258 -3.48 16.52 -14.96
C TRP A 258 -4.18 15.62 -15.98
N ASP A 259 -5.34 16.06 -16.49
CA ASP A 259 -6.16 15.30 -17.44
C ASP A 259 -5.86 15.58 -18.93
N GLY A 260 -4.88 16.45 -19.21
CA GLY A 260 -4.62 16.98 -20.55
C GLY A 260 -5.03 18.44 -20.73
N LYS A 261 -5.90 18.97 -19.86
CA LYS A 261 -6.48 20.31 -19.93
C LYS A 261 -6.41 21.09 -18.61
N GLN A 262 -6.65 20.43 -17.48
CA GLN A 262 -6.65 21.04 -16.16
C GLN A 262 -6.18 20.06 -15.08
N TYR A 263 -5.86 20.61 -13.90
CA TYR A 263 -5.53 19.84 -12.71
C TYR A 263 -6.79 19.52 -11.91
N HIS A 264 -6.81 18.34 -11.29
CA HIS A 264 -7.87 17.90 -10.40
C HIS A 264 -7.28 17.31 -9.13
N GLU A 265 -7.96 17.51 -8.01
CA GLU A 265 -7.71 16.74 -6.80
C GLU A 265 -8.46 15.41 -6.90
N VAL A 266 -7.75 14.33 -6.57
CA VAL A 266 -8.29 12.97 -6.60
C VAL A 266 -7.95 12.27 -5.30
N THR A 267 -8.98 11.73 -4.65
CA THR A 267 -8.83 10.92 -3.45
C THR A 267 -9.18 9.46 -3.76
N LYS A 268 -8.38 8.51 -3.27
CA LYS A 268 -8.61 7.08 -3.44
C LYS A 268 -8.31 6.35 -2.12
N PRO A 269 -9.17 5.43 -1.63
CA PRO A 269 -8.84 4.63 -0.46
C PRO A 269 -7.61 3.76 -0.70
N ILE A 270 -6.79 3.60 0.34
CA ILE A 270 -5.65 2.69 0.38
C ILE A 270 -6.18 1.33 0.81
N VAL A 271 -5.91 0.30 0.00
CA VAL A 271 -6.26 -1.07 0.33
C VAL A 271 -4.97 -1.89 0.35
N ASN A 272 -4.65 -2.46 1.51
CA ASN A 272 -3.51 -3.36 1.72
C ASN A 272 -2.15 -2.84 1.20
N ASN A 273 -1.96 -1.51 1.23
CA ASN A 273 -0.79 -0.82 0.69
C ASN A 273 -0.48 -1.19 -0.79
N ASP A 274 -1.50 -1.59 -1.55
CA ASP A 274 -1.37 -1.90 -2.97
C ASP A 274 -1.04 -0.63 -3.75
N MET A 275 -0.20 -0.75 -4.79
CA MET A 275 0.38 0.35 -5.59
C MET A 275 -0.66 1.08 -6.44
N LEU A 276 -1.67 1.71 -5.83
CA LEU A 276 -2.82 2.35 -6.48
C LEU A 276 -3.64 1.45 -7.41
N ARG A 277 -3.21 0.21 -7.67
CA ARG A 277 -3.68 -0.67 -8.74
C ARG A 277 -3.77 0.08 -10.08
N ILE A 278 -2.68 0.76 -10.44
CA ILE A 278 -2.50 1.37 -11.76
C ILE A 278 -1.04 1.17 -12.18
N GLY A 279 -0.81 0.92 -13.47
CA GLY A 279 0.50 1.03 -14.07
C GLY A 279 0.86 2.50 -14.28
N ILE A 280 2.07 2.88 -13.90
CA ILE A 280 2.61 4.23 -14.10
C ILE A 280 4.00 4.18 -14.72
N GLU A 281 4.37 5.25 -15.41
CA GLU A 281 5.74 5.48 -15.89
C GLU A 281 6.16 6.94 -15.63
N VAL A 282 7.46 7.19 -15.58
CA VAL A 282 7.98 8.55 -15.45
C VAL A 282 7.63 9.37 -16.69
N PHE A 283 7.06 10.54 -16.47
CA PHE A 283 6.77 11.53 -17.50
C PHE A 283 7.73 12.70 -17.39
N SER A 284 8.33 13.10 -18.52
CA SER A 284 9.08 14.35 -18.67
C SER A 284 8.78 14.93 -20.05
N ARG A 285 8.62 16.25 -20.12
CA ARG A 285 8.58 16.99 -21.40
C ARG A 285 9.96 17.47 -21.82
#